data_AF-A0A7Y2INE1-F1
#
_entry.id   AF-A0A7Y2INE1-F1
#
_cell.length_a   1.000
_cell.length_b   1.000
_cell.length_c   1.000
_cell.angle_alpha   90.00
_cell.angle_beta   90.00
_cell.angle_gamma   90.00
#
_symmetry.space_group_name_H-M   'P 1'
#
loop_
_entity.id
_entity.type
_entity.pdbx_description
1 polymer ?
#
loop_
_entity_poly.entity_id
_entity_poly.type
_entity_poly.pdbx_seq_one_letter_code
_entity_poly.pdbx_strand_id
1 'polypeptide(L)'
;MSVLDTLAAVFMVGGSALVALGSIGLITFPDVLTRMHAATKAATVGVIATTVAAAFEAGAPSGPPILMLVVALLFLSGPLGMSLLARAAYHDPETPRAQNTRELIATIPQPQAVKPATRPGTSPLLAIWLWFVWLALFGSFAPHVMIGGVVVAGLVAFSFRHLSPRWPMALMRPLAAGRFIVHFVAQLAASTWSVILALRLGRDRIRPAVIEVPLRVRSRTETTLLMNSISFTPGTVALELHNHSLFVHVLDTDDPDAVVSEVQTMERHIMDTFGTAIPRPL
;
A
#
# COMPACT_ATOMS: atom_id res chain seq x y z
N MET A 1 10.56 34.47 9.55
CA MET A 1 10.17 33.07 9.30
C MET A 1 11.36 32.20 9.62
N SER A 2 11.17 31.21 10.50
CA SER A 2 12.18 30.18 10.75
C SER A 2 12.29 29.24 9.52
N VAL A 3 13.38 28.48 9.44
CA VAL A 3 13.53 27.43 8.41
C VAL A 3 12.41 26.40 8.53
N LEU A 4 11.98 26.08 9.77
CA LEU A 4 10.87 25.15 10.03
C LEU A 4 9.53 25.70 9.51
N ASP A 5 9.26 27.00 9.68
CA ASP A 5 8.03 27.62 9.17
C ASP A 5 7.97 27.56 7.64
N THR A 6 9.13 27.75 7.00
CA THR A 6 9.24 27.69 5.54
C THR A 6 9.01 26.27 5.03
N LEU A 7 9.61 25.26 5.69
CA LEU A 7 9.38 23.86 5.37
C LEU A 7 7.92 23.46 5.59
N ALA A 8 7.32 23.85 6.73
CA ALA A 8 5.92 23.58 7.03
C ALA A 8 5.00 24.18 5.95
N ALA A 9 5.23 25.44 5.55
CA ALA A 9 4.45 26.08 4.48
C ALA A 9 4.56 25.34 3.14
N VAL A 10 5.77 24.90 2.75
CA VAL A 10 5.99 24.13 1.51
C VAL A 10 5.22 22.80 1.56
N PHE A 11 5.34 22.05 2.65
CA PHE A 11 4.64 20.77 2.81
C PHE A 11 3.11 20.93 2.87
N MET A 12 2.62 22.00 3.49
CA MET A 12 1.19 22.29 3.61
C MET A 12 0.58 22.64 2.25
N VAL A 13 1.20 23.56 1.50
CA VAL A 13 0.73 23.98 0.18
C VAL A 13 0.87 22.86 -0.82
N GLY A 14 2.03 22.19 -0.86
CA GLY A 14 2.26 21.05 -1.74
C GLY A 14 1.30 19.90 -1.45
N GLY A 15 1.11 19.56 -0.17
CA GLY A 15 0.17 18.52 0.25
C GLY A 15 -1.27 18.82 -0.15
N SER A 16 -1.72 20.05 0.07
CA SER A 16 -3.05 20.51 -0.29
C SER A 16 -3.29 20.51 -1.81
N ALA A 17 -2.28 20.91 -2.60
CA ALA A 17 -2.34 20.83 -4.05
C ALA A 17 -2.46 19.37 -4.54
N LEU A 18 -1.74 18.43 -3.92
CA LEU A 18 -1.85 17.00 -4.25
C LEU A 18 -3.21 16.41 -3.92
N VAL A 19 -3.80 16.77 -2.76
CA VAL A 19 -5.17 16.37 -2.42
C VAL A 19 -6.16 16.91 -3.47
N ALA A 20 -6.03 18.19 -3.84
CA ALA A 20 -6.87 18.80 -4.86
C ALA A 20 -6.73 18.10 -6.22
N LEU A 21 -5.51 17.74 -6.63
CA LEU A 21 -5.26 16.97 -7.85
C LEU A 21 -5.92 15.58 -7.81
N GLY A 22 -5.90 14.91 -6.65
CA GLY A 22 -6.63 13.66 -6.45
C GLY A 22 -8.14 13.83 -6.62
N SER A 23 -8.72 14.90 -6.06
CA SER A 23 -10.14 15.26 -6.23
C SER A 23 -10.50 15.62 -7.67
N ILE A 24 -9.64 16.35 -8.38
CA ILE A 24 -9.82 16.67 -9.80
C ILE A 24 -9.81 15.37 -10.62
N GLY A 25 -8.83 14.48 -10.38
CA GLY A 25 -8.76 13.17 -11.03
C GLY A 25 -10.04 12.34 -10.85
N LEU A 26 -10.67 12.38 -9.67
CA LEU A 26 -11.93 11.70 -9.41
C LEU A 26 -13.07 12.15 -10.34
N ILE A 27 -13.06 13.42 -10.79
CA ILE A 27 -14.07 14.00 -11.68
C ILE A 27 -13.65 13.85 -13.15
N THR A 28 -12.35 13.95 -13.43
CA THR A 28 -11.81 13.95 -14.79
C THR A 28 -11.70 12.54 -15.40
N PHE A 29 -11.36 11.52 -14.62
CA PHE A 29 -11.13 10.18 -15.19
C PHE A 29 -12.44 9.50 -15.66
N PRO A 30 -12.39 8.70 -16.74
CA PRO A 30 -13.58 8.20 -17.42
C PRO A 30 -14.28 7.06 -16.67
N ASP A 31 -13.53 6.18 -16.02
CA ASP A 31 -14.03 4.97 -15.38
C ASP A 31 -13.68 4.91 -13.89
N VAL A 32 -14.34 4.00 -13.16
CA VAL A 32 -14.16 3.87 -11.72
C VAL A 32 -12.73 3.48 -11.35
N LEU A 33 -12.09 2.57 -12.09
CA LEU A 33 -10.77 2.06 -11.76
C LEU A 33 -9.68 3.10 -12.01
N THR A 34 -9.77 3.90 -13.08
CA THR A 34 -8.84 5.00 -13.35
C THR A 34 -9.02 6.17 -12.37
N ARG A 35 -10.26 6.47 -11.97
CA ARG A 35 -10.54 7.42 -10.87
C ARG A 35 -9.90 7.00 -9.55
N MET A 36 -9.90 5.70 -9.25
CA MET A 36 -9.32 5.18 -8.00
C MET A 36 -7.80 5.35 -7.94
N HIS A 37 -7.07 5.18 -9.04
CA HIS A 37 -5.64 5.48 -9.08
C HIS A 37 -5.36 6.92 -8.67
N ALA A 38 -6.15 7.85 -9.18
CA ALA A 38 -5.99 9.28 -8.91
C ALA A 38 -6.37 9.66 -7.49
N ALA A 39 -7.55 9.21 -7.05
CA ALA A 39 -8.12 9.57 -5.76
C ALA A 39 -7.28 9.03 -4.59
N THR A 40 -6.65 7.86 -4.74
CA THR A 40 -5.93 7.22 -3.62
C THR A 40 -4.46 7.60 -3.56
N LYS A 41 -3.73 7.61 -4.68
CA LYS A 41 -2.28 7.86 -4.69
C LYS A 41 -1.95 9.32 -4.38
N ALA A 42 -2.59 10.25 -5.09
CA ALA A 42 -2.35 11.68 -4.90
C ALA A 42 -2.85 12.17 -3.53
N ALA A 43 -4.03 11.74 -3.09
CA ALA A 43 -4.57 12.14 -1.80
C ALA A 43 -3.74 11.58 -0.63
N THR A 44 -3.27 10.33 -0.70
CA THR A 44 -2.44 9.74 0.37
C THR A 44 -1.18 10.56 0.58
N VAL A 45 -0.41 10.80 -0.48
CA VAL A 45 0.82 11.62 -0.39
C VAL A 45 0.53 13.05 0.04
N GLY A 46 -0.58 13.63 -0.42
CA GLY A 46 -1.03 14.95 -0.01
C GLY A 46 -1.33 15.04 1.49
N VAL A 47 -2.11 14.10 2.04
CA VAL A 47 -2.43 14.03 3.47
C VAL A 47 -1.18 13.81 4.30
N ILE A 48 -0.24 12.97 3.85
CA ILE A 48 1.03 12.77 4.53
C ILE A 48 1.83 14.06 4.59
N ALA A 49 1.94 14.79 3.48
CA ALA A 49 2.64 16.06 3.44
C ALA A 49 2.01 17.10 4.38
N THR A 50 0.67 17.25 4.39
CA THR A 50 -0.02 18.16 5.33
C THR A 50 0.14 17.73 6.80
N THR A 51 0.20 16.42 7.07
CA THR A 51 0.40 15.87 8.41
C THR A 51 1.84 16.13 8.90
N VAL A 52 2.83 16.04 8.01
CA VAL A 52 4.23 16.41 8.28
C VAL A 52 4.36 17.92 8.51
N ALA A 53 3.66 18.75 7.74
CA ALA A 53 3.62 20.20 7.98
C ALA A 53 3.09 20.53 9.38
N ALA A 54 1.95 19.92 9.76
CA ALA A 54 1.40 20.06 11.10
C ALA A 54 2.38 19.60 12.20
N ALA A 55 3.21 18.58 11.93
CA ALA A 55 4.21 18.10 12.88
C ALA A 55 5.33 19.12 13.11
N PHE A 56 5.75 19.84 12.07
CA PHE A 56 6.73 20.92 12.20
C PHE A 56 6.17 22.12 12.96
N GLU A 57 4.88 22.44 12.77
CA GLU A 57 4.23 23.57 13.42
C GLU A 57 3.85 23.29 14.88
N ALA A 58 3.50 22.04 15.20
CA ALA A 58 3.02 21.67 16.53
C ALA A 58 4.04 21.96 17.65
N GLY A 59 5.36 21.95 17.37
CA GLY A 59 6.44 22.37 18.29
C GLY A 59 6.55 21.58 19.62
N ALA A 60 5.57 20.75 19.94
CA ALA A 60 5.42 20.00 21.17
C ALA A 60 5.96 18.57 21.00
N PRO A 61 6.69 18.01 21.99
CA PRO A 61 7.22 16.64 21.92
C PRO A 61 6.16 15.55 21.69
N SER A 62 4.91 15.81 22.07
CA SER A 62 3.77 14.90 21.94
C SER A 62 3.04 14.96 20.59
N GLY A 63 3.29 15.98 19.76
CA GLY A 63 2.67 16.14 18.44
C GLY A 63 3.19 15.17 17.37
N PRO A 64 4.52 15.00 17.21
CA PRO A 64 5.07 14.13 16.17
C PRO A 64 4.62 12.65 16.23
N PRO A 65 4.51 11.99 17.40
CA PRO A 65 4.11 10.57 17.45
C PRO A 65 2.69 10.32 16.93
N ILE A 66 1.71 11.14 17.32
CA ILE A 66 0.32 10.96 16.87
C ILE A 66 0.18 11.22 15.37
N LEU A 67 0.91 12.21 14.84
CA LEU A 67 0.91 12.52 13.41
C LEU A 67 1.59 11.42 12.58
N MET A 68 2.68 10.83 13.08
CA MET A 68 3.29 9.64 12.47
C MET A 68 2.34 8.44 12.49
N LEU A 69 1.58 8.25 13.56
CA LEU A 69 0.56 7.20 13.64
C LEU A 69 -0.54 7.41 12.60
N VAL A 70 -1.03 8.65 12.44
CA VAL A 70 -2.02 9.00 11.40
C VAL A 70 -1.49 8.63 10.02
N VAL A 71 -0.25 9.03 9.70
CA VAL A 71 0.42 8.66 8.44
C VAL A 71 0.48 7.15 8.25
N ALA A 72 0.93 6.41 9.28
CA ALA A 72 1.06 4.95 9.21
C ALA A 72 -0.29 4.25 9.00
N LEU A 73 -1.35 4.71 9.69
CA LEU A 73 -2.69 4.14 9.56
C LEU A 73 -3.33 4.45 8.20
N LEU A 74 -3.11 5.65 7.65
CA LEU A 74 -3.57 6.02 6.30
C LEU A 74 -2.88 5.17 5.23
N PHE A 75 -1.56 4.95 5.38
CA PHE A 75 -0.82 4.03 4.51
C PHE A 75 -1.36 2.61 4.58
N LEU A 76 -1.67 2.10 5.77
CA LEU A 76 -2.14 0.72 5.88
C LEU A 76 -3.57 0.55 5.33
N SER A 77 -4.42 1.56 5.51
CA SER A 77 -5.83 1.52 5.13
C SER A 77 -6.09 1.83 3.66
N GLY A 78 -5.28 2.68 3.02
CA GLY A 78 -5.44 3.09 1.62
C GLY A 78 -5.54 1.92 0.63
N PRO A 79 -4.56 1.00 0.57
CA PRO A 79 -4.59 -0.17 -0.30
C PRO A 79 -5.75 -1.11 -0.01
N LEU A 80 -6.12 -1.27 1.26
CA LEU A 80 -7.22 -2.15 1.65
C LEU A 80 -8.55 -1.59 1.15
N GLY A 81 -8.79 -0.30 1.37
CA GLY A 81 -10.00 0.38 0.90
C GLY A 81 -10.11 0.36 -0.63
N MET A 82 -9.01 0.64 -1.33
CA MET A 82 -9.02 0.64 -2.79
C MET A 82 -9.14 -0.77 -3.37
N SER A 83 -8.48 -1.80 -2.85
CA SER A 83 -8.64 -3.14 -3.40
C SER A 83 -10.05 -3.69 -3.20
N LEU A 84 -10.73 -3.34 -2.09
CA LEU A 84 -12.13 -3.72 -1.88
C LEU A 84 -13.06 -3.03 -2.88
N LEU A 85 -12.89 -1.71 -3.06
CA LEU A 85 -13.70 -0.96 -4.02
C LEU A 85 -13.42 -1.40 -5.46
N ALA A 86 -12.15 -1.68 -5.79
CA ALA A 86 -11.73 -2.09 -7.12
C ALA A 86 -12.26 -3.50 -7.45
N ARG A 87 -12.26 -4.41 -6.46
CA ARG A 87 -12.88 -5.73 -6.60
C ARG A 87 -14.39 -5.62 -6.83
N ALA A 88 -15.08 -4.79 -6.06
CA ALA A 88 -16.52 -4.59 -6.24
C ALA A 88 -16.83 -4.02 -7.65
N ALA A 89 -16.09 -2.97 -8.06
CA ALA A 89 -16.21 -2.36 -9.37
C ALA A 89 -15.85 -3.31 -10.53
N TYR A 90 -14.91 -4.24 -10.31
CA TYR A 90 -14.52 -5.22 -11.32
C TYR A 90 -15.62 -6.27 -11.55
N HIS A 91 -16.32 -6.70 -10.50
CA HIS A 91 -17.36 -7.74 -10.59
C HIS A 91 -18.76 -7.21 -10.92
N ASP A 92 -19.00 -5.90 -10.81
CA ASP A 92 -20.26 -5.30 -11.18
C ASP A 92 -20.29 -4.97 -12.70
N PRO A 93 -21.13 -5.67 -13.51
CA PRO A 93 -21.20 -5.47 -14.95
C PRO A 93 -21.66 -4.07 -15.37
N GLU A 94 -22.40 -3.37 -14.50
CA GLU A 94 -22.93 -2.03 -14.76
C GLU A 94 -21.87 -0.93 -14.53
N THR A 95 -20.71 -1.30 -13.97
CA THR A 95 -19.64 -0.34 -13.70
C THR A 95 -19.09 0.24 -15.01
N PRO A 96 -19.10 1.57 -15.20
CA PRO A 96 -18.51 2.19 -16.38
C PRO A 96 -17.01 1.85 -16.45
N ARG A 97 -16.59 1.20 -17.54
CA ARG A 97 -15.20 0.91 -17.88
C ARG A 97 -14.75 1.81 -19.03
N ALA A 98 -13.45 2.08 -19.13
CA ALA A 98 -12.95 2.81 -20.30
C ALA A 98 -13.15 1.94 -21.55
N GLN A 99 -13.58 2.55 -22.66
CA GLN A 99 -13.91 1.82 -23.89
C GLN A 99 -12.73 1.02 -24.47
N ASN A 100 -11.51 1.40 -24.09
CA ASN A 100 -10.26 0.80 -24.52
C ASN A 100 -9.62 -0.11 -23.45
N THR A 101 -10.30 -0.42 -22.34
CA THR A 101 -9.78 -1.34 -21.33
C THR A 101 -9.61 -2.73 -21.94
N ARG A 102 -8.37 -3.23 -21.97
CA ARG A 102 -8.07 -4.59 -22.43
C ARG A 102 -8.03 -5.55 -21.25
N GLU A 103 -8.79 -6.63 -21.32
CA GLU A 103 -8.59 -7.78 -20.43
C GLU A 103 -7.55 -8.70 -21.07
N LEU A 104 -6.39 -8.79 -20.44
CA LEU A 104 -5.24 -9.55 -20.93
C LEU A 104 -4.92 -10.66 -19.94
N ILE A 105 -4.94 -11.89 -20.43
CA ILE A 105 -4.42 -13.05 -19.71
C ILE A 105 -2.94 -13.12 -20.02
N ALA A 106 -2.07 -12.88 -19.03
CA ALA A 106 -0.64 -13.09 -19.25
C ALA A 106 -0.39 -14.57 -19.53
N THR A 107 0.31 -14.89 -20.62
CA THR A 107 0.68 -16.28 -20.94
C THR A 107 1.93 -16.64 -20.14
N ILE A 108 1.76 -17.25 -18.96
CA ILE A 108 2.85 -17.64 -18.07
C ILE A 108 2.72 -19.14 -17.72
N PRO A 109 3.82 -19.91 -17.62
CA PRO A 109 3.78 -21.28 -17.14
C PRO A 109 3.07 -21.38 -15.78
N GLN A 110 2.13 -22.32 -15.65
CA GLN A 110 1.40 -22.49 -14.41
C GLN A 110 2.36 -22.76 -13.23
N PRO A 111 2.23 -22.03 -12.10
CA PRO A 111 3.04 -22.29 -10.92
C PRO A 111 2.79 -23.71 -10.40
N GLN A 112 3.87 -24.47 -10.19
CA GLN A 112 3.78 -25.79 -9.56
C GLN A 112 3.20 -25.69 -8.14
N ALA A 113 2.39 -26.68 -7.76
CA ALA A 113 1.70 -26.71 -6.47
C ALA A 113 2.65 -26.88 -5.28
N VAL A 114 3.18 -25.78 -4.74
CA VAL A 114 3.94 -25.79 -3.48
C VAL A 114 2.98 -25.78 -2.29
N LYS A 115 3.22 -26.60 -1.25
CA LYS A 115 2.41 -26.57 -0.02
C LYS A 115 2.60 -25.23 0.71
N PRO A 116 1.51 -24.57 1.16
CA PRO A 116 1.63 -23.34 1.93
C PRO A 116 2.36 -23.63 3.25
N ALA A 117 3.35 -22.79 3.59
CA ALA A 117 4.01 -22.88 4.88
C ALA A 117 3.00 -22.56 6.00
N THR A 118 2.71 -23.51 6.87
CA THR A 118 1.91 -23.28 8.08
C THR A 118 2.79 -22.57 9.10
N ARG A 119 2.45 -21.31 9.43
CA ARG A 119 3.21 -20.48 10.36
C ARG A 119 2.45 -20.28 11.68
N PRO A 120 3.12 -20.32 12.84
CA PRO A 120 2.49 -19.97 14.11
C PRO A 120 2.02 -18.50 14.09
N GLY A 121 0.95 -18.19 14.82
CA GLY A 121 0.45 -16.81 14.95
C GLY A 121 1.38 -15.96 15.80
N THR A 122 1.60 -14.69 15.43
CA THR A 122 2.50 -13.78 16.16
C THR A 122 1.71 -12.83 17.08
N SER A 123 0.91 -13.39 17.99
CA SER A 123 0.17 -12.61 18.99
C SER A 123 1.03 -11.68 19.87
N PRO A 124 2.26 -12.03 20.32
CA PRO A 124 3.07 -11.09 21.10
C PRO A 124 3.54 -9.90 20.25
N LEU A 125 3.84 -10.10 18.97
CA LEU A 125 4.23 -9.02 18.06
C LEU A 125 3.07 -8.05 17.81
N LEU A 126 1.84 -8.57 17.70
CA LEU A 126 0.63 -7.75 17.65
C LEU A 126 0.46 -6.92 18.92
N ALA A 127 0.66 -7.50 20.11
CA ALA A 127 0.58 -6.77 21.37
C ALA A 127 1.62 -5.64 21.46
N ILE A 128 2.86 -5.92 21.05
CA ILE A 128 3.93 -4.91 21.00
C ILE A 128 3.58 -3.78 20.04
N TRP A 129 3.10 -4.11 18.83
CA TRP A 129 2.65 -3.10 17.86
C TRP A 129 1.51 -2.24 18.40
N LEU A 130 0.47 -2.85 18.96
CA LEU A 130 -0.67 -2.14 19.55
C LEU A 130 -0.26 -1.27 20.74
N TRP A 131 0.76 -1.67 21.50
CA TRP A 131 1.31 -0.86 22.56
C TRP A 131 2.04 0.38 22.03
N PHE A 132 2.81 0.26 20.95
CA PHE A 132 3.40 1.44 20.28
C PHE A 132 2.32 2.37 19.70
N VAL A 133 1.29 1.81 19.09
CA VAL A 133 0.11 2.58 18.62
C VAL A 133 -0.53 3.32 19.79
N TRP A 134 -0.70 2.67 20.94
CA TRP A 134 -1.22 3.29 22.16
C TRP A 134 -0.36 4.46 22.62
N LEU A 135 0.96 4.29 22.72
CA LEU A 135 1.86 5.38 23.13
C LEU A 135 1.82 6.55 22.15
N ALA A 136 1.80 6.27 20.85
CA ALA A 136 1.69 7.30 19.83
C ALA A 136 0.35 8.04 19.88
N LEU A 137 -0.75 7.32 20.16
CA LEU A 137 -2.09 7.89 20.30
C LEU A 137 -2.20 8.86 21.48
N PHE A 138 -1.62 8.49 22.64
CA PHE A 138 -1.65 9.34 23.83
C PHE A 138 -0.51 10.37 23.89
N GLY A 139 0.52 10.23 23.04
CA GLY A 139 1.66 11.14 22.98
C GLY A 139 2.43 11.27 24.30
N SER A 140 2.32 10.30 25.19
CA SER A 140 2.82 10.38 26.57
C SER A 140 3.50 9.09 27.01
N PHE A 141 4.67 9.24 27.63
CA PHE A 141 5.45 8.16 28.23
C PHE A 141 5.27 8.08 29.74
N ALA A 142 4.19 8.67 30.29
CA ALA A 142 3.92 8.56 31.71
C ALA A 142 3.65 7.10 32.10
N PRO A 143 4.12 6.63 33.28
CA PRO A 143 4.01 5.22 33.66
C PRO A 143 2.59 4.65 33.58
N HIS A 144 1.57 5.45 33.93
CA HIS A 144 0.17 5.03 33.86
C HIS A 144 -0.32 4.80 32.42
N VAL A 145 0.15 5.59 31.45
CA VAL A 145 -0.15 5.41 30.02
C VAL A 145 0.52 4.15 29.51
N MET A 146 1.80 3.94 29.86
CA MET A 146 2.56 2.76 29.44
C MET A 146 1.94 1.46 29.97
N ILE A 147 1.64 1.40 31.27
CA ILE A 147 1.05 0.23 31.93
C ILE A 147 -0.36 -0.04 31.37
N GLY A 148 -1.20 1.00 31.25
CA GLY A 148 -2.53 0.87 30.65
C GLY A 148 -2.46 0.30 29.23
N GLY A 149 -1.50 0.77 28.43
CA GLY A 149 -1.27 0.28 27.08
C GLY A 149 -0.87 -1.19 27.04
N VAL A 150 0.03 -1.66 27.91
CA VAL A 150 0.42 -3.09 27.95
C VAL A 150 -0.79 -3.97 28.27
N VAL A 151 -1.59 -3.57 29.26
CA VAL A 151 -2.78 -4.31 29.68
C VAL A 151 -3.81 -4.38 28.54
N VAL A 152 -4.13 -3.25 27.91
CA VAL A 152 -5.13 -3.20 26.83
C VAL A 152 -4.60 -3.91 25.58
N ALA A 153 -3.37 -3.64 25.15
CA ALA A 153 -2.78 -4.28 23.98
C ALA A 153 -2.66 -5.81 24.16
N GLY A 154 -2.28 -6.26 25.36
CA GLY A 154 -2.24 -7.68 25.70
C GLY A 154 -3.63 -8.32 25.67
N LEU A 155 -4.64 -7.68 26.25
CA LEU A 155 -6.02 -8.17 26.25
C LEU A 155 -6.58 -8.28 24.83
N VAL A 156 -6.36 -7.26 24.00
CA VAL A 156 -6.77 -7.26 22.59
C VAL A 156 -6.04 -8.35 21.82
N ALA A 157 -4.71 -8.43 21.93
CA ALA A 157 -3.92 -9.45 21.22
C ALA A 157 -4.27 -10.88 21.65
N PHE A 158 -4.64 -11.08 22.92
CA PHE A 158 -5.14 -12.36 23.42
C PHE A 158 -6.52 -12.70 22.84
N SER A 159 -7.46 -11.75 22.92
CA SER A 159 -8.84 -11.93 22.43
C SER A 159 -8.88 -12.20 20.93
N PHE A 160 -8.05 -11.49 20.15
CA PHE A 160 -7.97 -11.59 18.70
C PHE A 160 -6.79 -12.45 18.21
N ARG A 161 -6.25 -13.35 19.05
CA ARG A 161 -5.11 -14.20 18.68
C ARG A 161 -5.34 -15.01 17.40
N HIS A 162 -6.60 -15.34 17.10
CA HIS A 162 -7.00 -16.08 15.91
C HIS A 162 -6.90 -15.25 14.62
N LEU A 163 -7.00 -13.92 14.72
CA LEU A 163 -6.82 -12.96 13.62
C LEU A 163 -5.37 -12.48 13.51
N SER A 164 -4.50 -12.86 14.46
CA SER A 164 -3.11 -12.39 14.46
C SER A 164 -2.41 -12.76 13.14
N PRO A 165 -1.78 -11.79 12.46
CA PRO A 165 -1.03 -12.08 11.26
C PRO A 165 0.06 -13.11 11.56
N ARG A 166 0.31 -14.00 10.61
CA ARG A 166 1.32 -15.05 10.74
C ARG A 166 2.63 -14.59 10.11
N TRP A 167 3.22 -13.57 10.71
CA TRP A 167 4.50 -13.04 10.25
C TRP A 167 5.58 -14.12 10.34
N PRO A 168 6.43 -14.28 9.33
CA PRO A 168 7.61 -15.13 9.43
C PRO A 168 8.56 -14.55 10.49
N MET A 169 8.79 -15.30 11.58
CA MET A 169 9.78 -14.94 12.61
C MET A 169 11.24 -15.21 12.17
N ALA A 170 11.46 -15.66 10.93
CA ALA A 170 12.81 -15.70 10.37
C ALA A 170 13.33 -14.26 10.33
N LEU A 171 14.36 -13.98 11.13
CA LEU A 171 14.91 -12.64 11.37
C LEU A 171 14.82 -11.78 10.11
N MET A 172 13.90 -10.81 10.10
CA MET A 172 13.78 -9.87 8.99
C MET A 172 15.17 -9.31 8.73
N ARG A 173 15.70 -9.50 7.51
CA ARG A 173 17.03 -9.00 7.15
C ARG A 173 16.95 -7.48 7.18
N PRO A 174 17.51 -6.77 8.20
CA PRO A 174 17.21 -5.36 8.43
C PRO A 174 17.68 -4.49 7.25
N LEU A 175 18.78 -4.90 6.60
CA LEU A 175 19.28 -4.26 5.38
C LEU A 175 18.35 -4.45 4.17
N ALA A 176 17.73 -5.63 4.01
CA ALA A 176 16.76 -5.87 2.94
C ALA A 176 15.47 -5.09 3.19
N ALA A 177 14.99 -5.07 4.45
CA ALA A 177 13.84 -4.27 4.87
C ALA A 177 14.08 -2.76 4.64
N GLY A 178 15.27 -2.26 4.98
CA GLY A 178 15.66 -0.87 4.71
C GLY A 178 15.65 -0.54 3.22
N ARG A 179 16.23 -1.42 2.37
CA ARG A 179 16.20 -1.24 0.91
C ARG A 179 14.77 -1.26 0.35
N PHE A 180 13.92 -2.15 0.86
CA PHE A 180 12.50 -2.20 0.50
C PHE A 180 11.79 -0.89 0.87
N ILE A 181 11.99 -0.37 2.09
CA ILE A 181 11.40 0.90 2.54
C ILE A 181 11.83 2.05 1.64
N VAL A 182 13.12 2.17 1.33
CA VAL A 182 13.63 3.24 0.45
C VAL A 182 13.01 3.13 -0.95
N HIS A 183 12.99 1.93 -1.51
CA HIS A 183 12.39 1.69 -2.83
C HIS A 183 10.88 2.00 -2.82
N PHE A 184 10.17 1.61 -1.77
CA PHE A 184 8.76 1.86 -1.58
C PHE A 184 8.44 3.36 -1.48
N VAL A 185 9.22 4.11 -0.70
CA VAL A 185 9.09 5.59 -0.61
C VAL A 185 9.35 6.25 -1.96
N ALA A 186 10.34 5.78 -2.72
CA ALA A 186 10.58 6.28 -4.07
C ALA A 186 9.41 5.98 -5.02
N GLN A 187 8.85 4.77 -4.94
CA GLN A 187 7.66 4.40 -5.71
C GLN A 187 6.45 5.25 -5.36
N LEU A 188 6.22 5.55 -4.07
CA LEU A 188 5.13 6.43 -3.64
C LEU A 188 5.21 7.84 -4.24
N ALA A 189 6.42 8.41 -4.28
CA ALA A 189 6.65 9.71 -4.90
C ALA A 189 6.39 9.66 -6.42
N ALA A 190 6.92 8.63 -7.10
CA ALA A 190 6.67 8.41 -8.54
C ALA A 190 5.18 8.15 -8.83
N SER A 191 4.47 7.52 -7.90
CA SER A 191 3.05 7.15 -8.02
C SER A 191 2.18 8.40 -8.13
N THR A 192 2.53 9.43 -7.37
CA THR A 192 1.87 10.74 -7.43
C THR A 192 2.08 11.42 -8.80
N TRP A 193 3.28 11.28 -9.37
CA TRP A 193 3.63 11.86 -10.67
C TRP A 193 2.80 11.26 -11.81
N SER A 194 2.50 9.96 -11.74
CA SER A 194 1.67 9.27 -12.73
C SER A 194 0.25 9.85 -12.85
N VAL A 195 -0.34 10.29 -11.74
CA VAL A 195 -1.66 10.92 -11.71
C VAL A 195 -1.61 12.32 -12.36
N ILE A 196 -0.57 13.09 -12.07
CA ILE A 196 -0.38 14.44 -12.66
C ILE A 196 -0.19 14.33 -14.17
N LEU A 197 0.60 13.37 -14.64
CA LEU A 197 0.78 13.07 -16.06
C LEU A 197 -0.52 12.62 -16.72
N ALA A 198 -1.26 11.70 -16.09
CA ALA A 198 -2.53 11.21 -16.61
C ALA A 198 -3.59 12.33 -16.72
N LEU A 199 -3.59 13.29 -15.80
CA LEU A 199 -4.42 14.50 -15.92
C LEU A 199 -4.02 15.40 -17.10
N ARG A 200 -2.74 15.43 -17.49
CA ARG A 200 -2.23 16.22 -18.62
C ARG A 200 -2.42 15.55 -19.99
N LEU A 201 -2.33 14.22 -20.06
CA LEU A 201 -2.33 13.48 -21.32
C LEU A 201 -3.71 13.37 -22.00
N GLY A 202 -4.79 13.69 -21.27
CA GLY A 202 -6.16 13.65 -21.78
C GLY A 202 -6.74 12.23 -21.83
N ARG A 203 -8.07 12.11 -21.73
CA ARG A 203 -8.82 10.84 -21.63
C ARG A 203 -8.49 9.84 -22.74
N ASP A 204 -8.21 10.31 -23.95
CA ASP A 204 -8.12 9.47 -25.15
C ASP A 204 -6.75 8.81 -25.35
N ARG A 205 -5.72 9.18 -24.57
CA ARG A 205 -4.36 8.65 -24.70
C ARG A 205 -4.03 7.53 -23.72
N ILE A 206 -4.78 7.41 -22.64
CA ILE A 206 -4.55 6.43 -21.58
C ILE A 206 -5.04 5.06 -22.06
N ARG A 207 -4.22 4.01 -21.94
CA ARG A 207 -4.54 2.63 -22.36
C ARG A 207 -4.64 1.72 -21.13
N PRO A 208 -5.79 1.73 -20.43
CA PRO A 208 -5.98 0.90 -19.26
C PRO A 208 -6.04 -0.58 -19.62
N ALA A 209 -5.53 -1.44 -18.75
CA ALA A 209 -5.55 -2.88 -18.94
C ALA A 209 -5.74 -3.62 -17.61
N VAL A 210 -6.44 -4.74 -17.64
CA VAL A 210 -6.46 -5.70 -16.53
C VAL A 210 -5.58 -6.87 -16.94
N ILE A 211 -4.55 -7.14 -16.14
CA ILE A 211 -3.55 -8.17 -16.40
C ILE A 211 -3.65 -9.23 -15.31
N GLU A 212 -3.81 -10.49 -15.71
CA GLU A 212 -3.70 -11.63 -14.80
C GLU A 212 -2.23 -12.00 -14.57
N VAL A 213 -1.74 -11.91 -13.33
CA VAL A 213 -0.36 -12.24 -12.95
C VAL A 213 -0.32 -13.46 -12.02
N PRO A 214 0.07 -14.66 -12.49
CA PRO A 214 0.26 -15.80 -11.62
C PRO A 214 1.38 -15.56 -10.60
N LEU A 215 1.07 -15.85 -9.34
CA LEU A 215 1.95 -15.67 -8.20
C LEU A 215 2.66 -16.97 -7.83
N ARG A 216 3.92 -16.85 -7.44
CA ARG A 216 4.74 -17.90 -6.82
C ARG A 216 4.49 -17.95 -5.31
N VAL A 217 4.15 -16.81 -4.71
CA VAL A 217 3.89 -16.68 -3.28
C VAL A 217 2.58 -17.35 -2.86
N ARG A 218 2.63 -18.14 -1.77
CA ARG A 218 1.44 -18.86 -1.24
C ARG A 218 1.04 -18.50 0.18
N SER A 219 1.89 -17.75 0.89
CA SER A 219 1.58 -17.29 2.26
C SER A 219 0.57 -16.16 2.21
N ARG A 220 -0.55 -16.28 2.93
CA ARG A 220 -1.59 -15.23 2.99
C ARG A 220 -1.01 -13.85 3.33
N THR A 221 -0.09 -13.79 4.30
CA THR A 221 0.52 -12.51 4.71
C THR A 221 1.41 -11.92 3.63
N GLU A 222 2.19 -12.75 2.93
CA GLU A 222 3.08 -12.28 1.85
C GLU A 222 2.28 -11.87 0.61
N THR A 223 1.20 -12.59 0.29
CA THR A 223 0.27 -12.20 -0.78
C THR A 223 -0.44 -10.90 -0.44
N THR A 224 -0.92 -10.71 0.80
CA THR A 224 -1.50 -9.42 1.22
C THR A 224 -0.47 -8.30 1.17
N LEU A 225 0.78 -8.55 1.59
CA LEU A 225 1.83 -7.56 1.50
C LEU A 225 2.15 -7.22 0.03
N LEU A 226 2.18 -8.21 -0.86
CA LEU A 226 2.37 -8.01 -2.29
C LEU A 226 1.24 -7.18 -2.87
N MET A 227 -0.02 -7.55 -2.64
CA MET A 227 -1.20 -6.80 -3.08
C MET A 227 -1.15 -5.35 -2.60
N ASN A 228 -0.85 -5.13 -1.31
CA ASN A 228 -0.74 -3.78 -0.78
C ASN A 228 0.44 -3.01 -1.41
N SER A 229 1.57 -3.67 -1.66
CA SER A 229 2.76 -3.04 -2.25
C SER A 229 2.53 -2.66 -3.71
N ILE A 230 1.95 -3.54 -4.52
CA ILE A 230 1.68 -3.25 -5.94
C ILE A 230 0.60 -2.18 -6.12
N SER A 231 -0.30 -2.00 -5.15
CA SER A 231 -1.28 -0.90 -5.18
C SER A 231 -0.63 0.47 -4.94
N PHE A 232 0.56 0.50 -4.34
CA PHE A 232 1.35 1.73 -4.20
C PHE A 232 2.24 2.02 -5.41
N THR A 233 2.58 0.99 -6.19
CA THR A 233 3.34 1.12 -7.42
C THR A 233 2.62 2.07 -8.41
N PRO A 234 3.34 2.99 -9.08
CA PRO A 234 2.75 3.94 -10.01
C PRO A 234 1.90 3.23 -11.06
N GLY A 235 0.68 3.73 -11.30
CA GLY A 235 -0.17 3.18 -12.36
C GLY A 235 -0.74 1.77 -12.14
N THR A 236 -0.55 1.08 -11.01
CA THR A 236 -1.13 -0.27 -10.75
C THR A 236 -2.06 -0.32 -9.53
N VAL A 237 -3.10 -1.17 -9.57
CA VAL A 237 -4.02 -1.48 -8.46
C VAL A 237 -4.26 -2.99 -8.41
N ALA A 238 -4.13 -3.61 -7.23
CA ALA A 238 -4.54 -5.00 -7.01
C ALA A 238 -6.07 -5.11 -6.97
N LEU A 239 -6.67 -5.89 -7.88
CA LEU A 239 -8.12 -6.13 -7.93
C LEU A 239 -8.51 -7.32 -7.04
N GLU A 240 -8.03 -8.51 -7.39
CA GLU A 240 -8.40 -9.74 -6.71
C GLU A 240 -7.33 -10.82 -6.86
N LEU A 241 -7.27 -11.71 -5.88
CA LEU A 241 -6.55 -12.95 -5.96
C LEU A 241 -7.53 -14.10 -6.25
N HIS A 242 -7.36 -14.78 -7.37
CA HIS A 242 -8.12 -15.97 -7.73
C HIS A 242 -7.18 -17.07 -8.22
N ASN A 243 -7.28 -18.29 -7.68
CA ASN A 243 -6.45 -19.44 -8.07
C ASN A 243 -4.93 -19.18 -8.15
N HIS A 244 -4.37 -18.45 -7.17
CA HIS A 244 -2.97 -18.02 -7.15
C HIS A 244 -2.56 -17.06 -8.27
N SER A 245 -3.52 -16.52 -9.02
CA SER A 245 -3.32 -15.41 -9.93
C SER A 245 -3.83 -14.11 -9.30
N LEU A 246 -3.04 -13.06 -9.44
CA LEU A 246 -3.38 -11.71 -9.03
C LEU A 246 -3.82 -10.90 -10.24
N PHE A 247 -5.06 -10.43 -10.21
CA PHE A 247 -5.58 -9.52 -11.23
C PHE A 247 -5.16 -8.10 -10.88
N VAL A 248 -4.41 -7.46 -11.78
CA VAL A 248 -3.87 -6.12 -11.60
C VAL A 248 -4.46 -5.20 -12.64
N HIS A 249 -5.07 -4.11 -12.21
CA HIS A 249 -5.49 -3.03 -13.10
C HIS A 249 -4.35 -2.03 -13.28
N VAL A 250 -4.01 -1.76 -14.53
CA VAL A 250 -2.98 -0.81 -14.94
C VAL A 250 -3.65 0.42 -15.54
N LEU A 251 -3.22 1.59 -15.11
CA LEU A 251 -3.73 2.88 -15.59
C LEU A 251 -3.40 3.08 -17.06
N ASP A 252 -2.15 2.84 -17.45
CA ASP A 252 -1.66 3.05 -18.81
C ASP A 252 -0.54 2.05 -19.12
N THR A 253 -0.71 1.20 -20.13
CA THR A 253 0.38 0.32 -20.60
C THR A 253 0.25 -0.06 -22.06
N ASP A 254 1.41 -0.03 -22.74
CA ASP A 254 1.62 -0.57 -24.09
C ASP A 254 2.35 -1.91 -24.07
N ASP A 255 2.92 -2.28 -22.93
CA ASP A 255 3.73 -3.49 -22.72
C ASP A 255 3.24 -4.22 -21.46
N PRO A 256 2.30 -5.17 -21.62
CA PRO A 256 1.79 -5.98 -20.51
C PRO A 256 2.88 -6.80 -19.81
N ASP A 257 3.92 -7.23 -20.54
CA ASP A 257 4.98 -8.09 -20.01
C ASP A 257 5.92 -7.29 -19.07
N ALA A 258 6.12 -6.01 -19.34
CA ALA A 258 6.84 -5.12 -18.43
C ALA A 258 6.15 -5.02 -17.05
N VAL A 259 4.82 -4.91 -17.02
CA VAL A 259 4.04 -4.85 -15.77
C VAL A 259 4.13 -6.18 -15.00
N VAL A 260 4.04 -7.30 -15.71
CA VAL A 260 4.23 -8.64 -15.12
C VAL A 260 5.62 -8.73 -14.47
N SER A 261 6.67 -8.29 -15.16
CA SER A 261 8.04 -8.29 -14.64
C SER A 261 8.19 -7.42 -13.39
N GLU A 262 7.51 -6.27 -13.33
CA GLU A 262 7.49 -5.40 -12.16
C GLU A 262 6.82 -6.06 -10.96
N VAL A 263 5.64 -6.65 -11.15
CA VAL A 263 4.93 -7.41 -10.10
C VAL A 263 5.77 -8.58 -9.60
N GLN A 264 6.41 -9.33 -10.51
CA GLN A 264 7.31 -10.43 -10.13
C GLN A 264 8.59 -9.94 -9.42
N THR A 265 9.08 -8.74 -9.74
CA THR A 265 10.20 -8.12 -9.03
C THR A 265 9.81 -7.77 -7.60
N MET A 266 8.62 -7.19 -7.41
CA MET A 266 8.07 -6.92 -6.08
C MET A 266 7.85 -8.22 -5.29
N GLU A 267 7.32 -9.26 -5.94
CA GLU A 267 7.18 -10.59 -5.35
C GLU A 267 8.54 -11.14 -4.87
N ARG A 268 9.58 -11.08 -5.72
CA ARG A 268 10.94 -11.48 -5.33
C ARG A 268 11.47 -10.72 -4.12
N HIS A 269 11.31 -9.39 -4.10
CA HIS A 269 11.74 -8.58 -2.95
C HIS A 269 11.05 -9.00 -1.65
N ILE A 270 9.75 -9.31 -1.70
CA ILE A 270 8.99 -9.78 -0.54
C ILE A 270 9.48 -11.17 -0.11
N MET A 271 9.68 -12.08 -1.07
CA MET A 271 10.19 -13.42 -0.79
C MET A 271 11.59 -13.39 -0.18
N ASP A 272 12.50 -12.58 -0.71
CA ASP A 272 13.85 -12.37 -0.20
C ASP A 272 13.87 -11.77 1.21
N THR A 273 12.94 -10.85 1.48
CA THR A 273 12.75 -10.22 2.80
C THR A 273 12.36 -11.25 3.86
N PHE A 274 11.58 -12.25 3.47
CA PHE A 274 11.06 -13.28 4.37
C PHE A 274 11.75 -14.64 4.26
N GLY A 275 12.76 -14.76 3.39
CA GLY A 275 13.51 -16.00 3.17
C GLY A 275 12.67 -17.15 2.60
N THR A 276 11.56 -16.86 1.91
CA THR A 276 10.79 -17.90 1.22
C THR A 276 11.51 -18.32 -0.05
N ALA A 277 11.84 -19.62 -0.16
CA ALA A 277 12.56 -20.13 -1.31
C ALA A 277 11.73 -19.96 -2.60
N ILE A 278 12.34 -19.34 -3.61
CA ILE A 278 11.83 -19.36 -4.98
C ILE A 278 11.93 -20.80 -5.47
N PRO A 279 10.83 -21.47 -5.86
CA PRO A 279 10.93 -22.76 -6.55
C PRO A 279 11.76 -22.51 -7.81
N ARG A 280 12.91 -23.18 -7.94
CA ARG A 280 13.70 -23.08 -9.17
C ARG A 280 12.82 -23.58 -10.32
N PRO A 281 12.77 -22.87 -11.46
CA PRO A 281 12.15 -23.44 -12.65
C PRO A 281 12.90 -24.75 -12.97
N LEU A 282 12.14 -25.84 -13.16
CA LEU A 282 12.66 -27.09 -13.69
C LEU A 282 13.11 -26.91 -15.14
#